data_AF-A0AAV0DFH9-F1
#
_entry.id   AF-A0AAV0DFH9-F1
#
_cell.length_a   1.000
_cell.length_b   1.000
_cell.length_c   1.000
_cell.angle_alpha   90.00
_cell.angle_beta   90.00
_cell.angle_gamma   90.00
#
_symmetry.space_group_name_H-M   'P 1'
#
loop_
_entity.id
_entity.type
_entity.pdbx_description
1 polymer ?
#
loop_
_entity_poly.entity_id
_entity_poly.type
_entity_poly.pdbx_seq_one_letter_code
_entity_poly.pdbx_strand_id
1 'polypeptide(L)'
;MADPFSFLGSYTTFLKRDNPLPSWTDADVEEFISSDAVHGPALKSAREVAQFGAIGSIVGGVTTAGWAWKYSKSPHGALLSLGFGAVCGWTFGHEIGSHWLQLYRYNTVDAQAKFLEWWQNKAGGQS
;
A
#
# COMPACT_ATOMS: atom_id res chain seq x y z
N MET A 1 -19.81 -22.91 -1.47
CA MET A 1 -19.26 -21.86 -2.35
C MET A 1 -18.56 -20.88 -1.42
N ALA A 2 -17.26 -20.64 -1.59
CA ALA A 2 -16.53 -19.69 -0.75
C ALA A 2 -16.96 -18.27 -1.12
N ASP A 3 -17.32 -17.45 -0.12
CA ASP A 3 -17.73 -16.07 -0.35
C ASP A 3 -16.49 -15.25 -0.80
N PRO A 4 -16.49 -14.66 -2.02
CA PRO A 4 -15.33 -13.95 -2.56
C PRO A 4 -14.95 -12.71 -1.75
N PHE A 5 -15.84 -12.29 -0.84
CA PHE A 5 -15.67 -11.16 0.05
C PHE A 5 -15.51 -11.56 1.52
N SER A 6 -15.22 -12.83 1.82
CA SER A 6 -15.01 -13.29 3.20
C SER A 6 -13.92 -12.51 3.94
N PHE A 7 -12.89 -12.04 3.22
CA PHE A 7 -11.85 -11.14 3.77
C PHE A 7 -12.40 -9.78 4.23
N LEU A 8 -13.47 -9.26 3.62
CA LEU A 8 -14.11 -8.01 4.05
C LEU A 8 -14.76 -8.17 5.41
N GLY A 9 -15.14 -9.39 5.82
CA GLY A 9 -15.67 -9.67 7.15
C GLY A 9 -14.74 -9.17 8.26
N SER A 10 -13.43 -9.38 8.09
CA SER A 10 -12.40 -8.88 9.01
C SER A 10 -12.29 -7.34 8.99
N TYR A 11 -12.54 -6.71 7.84
CA TYR A 11 -12.45 -5.25 7.69
C TYR A 11 -13.74 -4.50 8.06
N THR A 12 -14.90 -5.16 8.06
CA THR A 12 -16.19 -4.51 8.32
C THR A 12 -16.25 -3.82 9.68
N THR A 13 -15.58 -4.38 10.70
CA THR A 13 -15.46 -3.78 12.04
C THR A 13 -14.70 -2.45 12.01
N PHE A 14 -13.72 -2.33 11.11
CA PHE A 14 -12.92 -1.11 10.94
C PHE A 14 -13.58 -0.10 10.00
N LEU A 15 -14.30 -0.59 8.97
CA LEU A 15 -14.92 0.25 7.93
C LEU A 15 -16.27 0.86 8.35
N LYS A 16 -17.05 0.23 9.23
CA LYS A 16 -18.40 0.69 9.64
C LYS A 16 -18.41 1.47 10.96
N ARG A 17 -17.31 2.17 11.29
CA ARG A 17 -17.16 2.82 12.60
C ARG A 17 -17.71 4.24 12.60
N ASP A 18 -18.51 4.59 13.62
CA ASP A 18 -19.08 5.94 13.81
C ASP A 18 -18.02 7.00 14.12
N ASN A 19 -16.95 6.64 14.83
CA ASN A 19 -15.82 7.53 15.11
C ASN A 19 -14.57 7.06 14.36
N PRO A 20 -13.92 7.89 13.53
CA PRO A 20 -12.69 7.51 12.85
C PRO A 20 -11.57 7.21 13.86
N LEU A 21 -10.78 6.18 13.58
CA LEU A 21 -9.52 5.94 14.31
C LEU A 21 -8.56 7.11 14.01
N PRO A 22 -7.75 7.55 14.99
CA PRO A 22 -6.68 8.51 14.71
C PRO A 22 -5.71 7.91 13.68
N SER A 23 -5.15 8.78 12.83
CA SER A 23 -4.13 8.36 11.86
C SER A 23 -2.93 7.77 12.60
N TRP A 24 -2.53 6.56 12.24
CA TRP A 24 -1.27 5.98 12.72
C TRP A 24 -0.07 6.72 12.13
N THR A 25 1.06 6.68 12.83
CA THR A 25 2.34 7.21 12.37
C THR A 25 3.29 6.09 11.94
N ASP A 26 4.38 6.45 11.25
CA ASP A 26 5.47 5.52 10.94
C ASP A 26 6.05 4.83 12.18
N ALA A 27 6.10 5.54 13.31
CA ALA A 27 6.59 4.99 14.58
C ALA A 27 5.67 3.88 15.12
N ASP A 28 4.35 4.01 14.95
CA ASP A 28 3.40 3.00 15.38
C ASP A 28 3.52 1.70 14.58
N VAL A 29 3.85 1.83 13.29
CA VAL A 29 4.13 0.68 12.41
C VAL A 29 5.42 -0.02 12.84
N GLU A 30 6.47 0.74 13.18
CA GLU A 30 7.74 0.18 13.66
C GLU A 30 7.61 -0.47 15.05
N GLU A 31 6.80 0.09 15.92
CA GLU A 31 6.44 -0.50 17.21
C GLU A 31 5.68 -1.83 17.04
N PHE A 32 4.76 -1.91 16.08
CA PHE A 32 4.11 -3.18 15.76
C PHE A 32 5.08 -4.20 15.17
N ILE A 33 5.95 -3.79 14.23
CA ILE A 33 6.95 -4.69 13.62
C ILE A 33 7.92 -5.23 14.67
N SER A 34 8.28 -4.41 15.67
CA SER A 34 9.14 -4.85 16.77
C SER A 34 8.41 -5.70 17.81
N SER A 35 7.11 -5.48 18.00
CA SER A 35 6.27 -6.24 18.94
C SER A 35 5.80 -7.59 18.40
N ASP A 36 5.48 -7.68 17.10
CA ASP A 36 4.95 -8.89 16.46
C ASP A 36 5.96 -9.49 15.47
N ALA A 37 6.63 -10.56 15.92
CA ALA A 37 7.63 -11.27 15.11
C ALA A 37 7.03 -12.11 13.96
N VAL A 38 5.72 -12.37 13.96
CA VAL A 38 5.04 -13.24 12.99
C VAL A 38 4.48 -12.42 11.83
N HIS A 39 3.80 -11.31 12.12
CA HIS A 39 3.15 -10.43 11.14
C HIS A 39 4.00 -9.21 10.79
N GLY A 40 4.96 -8.83 11.64
CA GLY A 40 5.87 -7.71 11.41
C GLY A 40 6.67 -7.81 10.09
N PRO A 41 7.29 -8.96 9.76
CA PRO A 41 8.01 -9.12 8.49
C PRO A 41 7.12 -8.92 7.26
N ALA A 42 5.88 -9.41 7.31
CA ALA A 42 4.92 -9.25 6.22
C ALA A 42 4.50 -7.78 6.03
N LEU A 43 4.28 -7.05 7.13
CA LEU A 43 3.92 -5.63 7.10
C LEU A 43 5.08 -4.77 6.58
N LYS A 44 6.33 -5.09 7.00
CA LYS A 44 7.53 -4.43 6.51
C LYS A 44 7.70 -4.61 4.99
N SER A 45 7.62 -5.85 4.50
CA SER A 45 7.75 -6.11 3.07
C SER A 45 6.62 -5.47 2.27
N ALA A 46 5.38 -5.45 2.77
CA ALA A 46 4.28 -4.76 2.11
C ALA A 46 4.53 -3.25 1.97
N ARG A 47 5.13 -2.62 2.98
CA ARG A 47 5.53 -1.20 2.93
C ARG A 47 6.65 -0.96 1.94
N GLU A 48 7.65 -1.83 1.89
CA GLU A 48 8.73 -1.74 0.88
C GLU A 48 8.15 -1.88 -0.54
N VAL A 49 7.22 -2.82 -0.78
CA VAL A 49 6.52 -2.94 -2.07
C VAL A 49 5.75 -1.66 -2.42
N ALA A 50 5.07 -1.03 -1.46
CA ALA A 50 4.39 0.24 -1.69
C ALA A 50 5.38 1.37 -2.07
N GLN A 51 6.59 1.37 -1.50
CA GLN A 51 7.64 2.30 -1.91
C GLN A 51 8.12 2.04 -3.34
N PHE A 52 8.28 0.77 -3.75
CA PHE A 52 8.56 0.44 -5.15
C PHE A 52 7.44 0.90 -6.09
N GLY A 53 6.18 0.76 -5.69
CA GLY A 53 5.03 1.31 -6.41
C GLY A 53 5.10 2.84 -6.56
N ALA A 54 5.40 3.55 -5.48
CA ALA A 54 5.51 5.01 -5.48
C ALA A 54 6.69 5.51 -6.35
N ILE A 55 7.85 4.85 -6.27
CA ILE A 55 8.99 5.17 -7.14
C ILE A 55 8.64 4.85 -8.60
N GLY A 56 8.02 3.69 -8.83
CA GLY A 56 7.56 3.26 -10.15
C GLY A 56 6.60 4.28 -10.77
N SER A 57 5.65 4.82 -10.01
CA SER A 57 4.70 5.81 -10.50
C SER A 57 5.36 7.13 -10.86
N ILE A 58 6.32 7.60 -10.06
CA ILE A 58 7.09 8.82 -10.37
C ILE A 58 7.91 8.61 -11.64
N VAL A 59 8.66 7.51 -11.72
CA VAL A 59 9.49 7.19 -12.88
C VAL A 59 8.63 7.03 -14.13
N GLY A 60 7.57 6.25 -14.07
CA GLY A 60 6.65 6.03 -15.19
C GLY A 60 5.95 7.32 -15.63
N GLY A 61 5.47 8.12 -14.69
CA GLY A 61 4.80 9.39 -14.97
C GLY A 61 5.74 10.41 -15.62
N VAL A 62 6.93 10.63 -15.05
CA VAL A 62 7.89 11.61 -15.57
C VAL A 62 8.45 11.19 -16.92
N THR A 63 8.81 9.90 -17.09
CA THR A 63 9.36 9.41 -18.37
C THR A 63 8.33 9.50 -19.50
N THR A 64 7.09 9.08 -19.23
CA THR A 64 6.02 9.11 -20.23
C THR A 64 5.62 10.55 -20.55
N ALA A 65 5.51 11.43 -19.54
CA ALA A 65 5.24 12.84 -19.74
C ALA A 65 6.35 13.57 -20.50
N GLY A 66 7.62 13.27 -20.18
CA GLY A 66 8.78 13.84 -20.87
C GLY A 66 8.80 13.46 -22.35
N TRP A 67 8.45 12.20 -22.66
CA TRP A 67 8.33 11.74 -24.04
C TRP A 67 7.17 12.44 -24.75
N ALA A 68 5.99 12.49 -24.13
CA ALA A 68 4.83 13.18 -24.71
C ALA A 68 5.10 14.67 -24.95
N TRP A 69 5.76 15.36 -24.01
CA TRP A 69 6.14 16.76 -24.17
C TRP A 69 7.12 16.97 -25.33
N LYS A 70 8.15 16.12 -25.45
CA LYS A 70 9.17 16.20 -26.50
C LYS A 70 8.57 16.12 -27.91
N TYR A 71 7.59 15.25 -28.13
CA TYR A 71 7.02 15.01 -29.46
C TYR A 71 5.70 15.76 -29.72
N SER A 72 4.82 15.85 -28.72
CA SER A 72 3.50 16.48 -28.88
C SER A 72 3.54 17.99 -28.67
N LYS A 73 4.48 18.51 -27.86
CA LYS A 73 4.53 19.91 -27.38
C LYS A 73 3.19 20.44 -26.82
N SER A 74 2.27 19.54 -26.46
CA SER A 74 0.93 19.85 -25.98
C SER A 74 0.85 19.62 -24.48
N PRO A 75 0.40 20.60 -23.68
CA PRO A 75 0.29 20.46 -22.23
C PRO A 75 -0.78 19.43 -21.82
N HIS A 76 -1.88 19.33 -22.56
CA HIS A 76 -2.94 18.36 -22.30
C HIS A 76 -2.45 16.91 -22.54
N GLY A 77 -1.69 16.71 -23.62
CA GLY A 77 -1.09 15.41 -23.93
C GLY A 77 -0.06 14.99 -22.88
N ALA A 78 0.79 15.93 -22.46
CA ALA A 78 1.76 15.68 -21.40
C ALA A 78 1.10 15.34 -20.06
N LEU A 79 0.04 16.06 -19.66
CA LEU A 79 -0.68 15.78 -18.42
C LEU A 79 -1.36 14.41 -18.42
N LEU A 80 -2.07 14.06 -19.50
CA LEU A 80 -2.71 12.74 -19.62
C LEU A 80 -1.68 11.62 -19.61
N SER A 81 -0.56 11.81 -20.32
CA SER A 81 0.52 10.84 -20.36
C SER A 81 1.25 10.69 -19.02
N LEU A 82 1.32 11.75 -18.22
CA LEU A 82 1.82 11.70 -16.85
C LEU A 82 0.94 10.80 -15.99
N GLY A 83 -0.38 11.04 -16.01
CA GLY A 83 -1.34 10.23 -15.26
C GLY A 83 -1.28 8.75 -15.67
N PHE A 84 -1.25 8.48 -16.97
CA PHE A 84 -1.13 7.11 -17.49
C PHE A 84 0.19 6.45 -17.06
N GLY A 85 1.32 7.14 -17.26
CA GLY A 85 2.63 6.65 -16.88
C GLY A 85 2.74 6.39 -15.37
N ALA A 86 2.10 7.22 -14.55
CA ALA A 86 2.06 7.03 -13.11
C ALA A 86 1.26 5.78 -12.70
N VAL A 87 0.11 5.54 -13.32
CA VAL A 87 -0.69 4.33 -13.07
C VAL A 87 0.07 3.07 -13.50
N CYS A 88 0.61 3.05 -14.72
CA CYS A 88 1.38 1.90 -15.19
C CYS A 88 2.62 1.65 -14.32
N GLY A 89 3.36 2.72 -14.00
CA GLY A 89 4.52 2.66 -13.14
C GLY A 89 4.21 2.15 -11.73
N TRP A 90 3.08 2.54 -11.16
CA TRP A 90 2.59 2.01 -9.88
C TRP A 90 2.35 0.50 -9.95
N THR A 91 1.64 0.04 -10.97
CA THR A 91 1.33 -1.38 -11.16
C THR A 91 2.60 -2.22 -11.32
N PHE A 92 3.51 -1.81 -12.21
CA PHE A 92 4.76 -2.53 -12.41
C PHE A 92 5.69 -2.46 -11.18
N GLY A 93 5.72 -1.33 -10.47
CA GLY A 93 6.48 -1.19 -9.22
C GLY A 93 5.98 -2.15 -8.14
N HIS A 94 4.65 -2.29 -8.01
CA HIS A 94 4.05 -3.27 -7.12
C HIS A 94 4.43 -4.71 -7.49
N GLU A 95 4.43 -5.07 -8.77
CA GLU A 95 4.79 -6.44 -9.18
C GLU A 95 6.28 -6.74 -9.02
N ILE A 96 7.14 -5.80 -9.38
CA ILE A 96 8.59 -5.94 -9.19
C ILE A 96 8.90 -6.09 -7.70
N GLY A 97 8.33 -5.23 -6.85
CA GLY A 97 8.48 -5.31 -5.41
C GLY A 97 7.94 -6.62 -4.84
N SER A 98 6.75 -7.05 -5.28
CA SER A 98 6.12 -8.30 -4.84
C SER A 98 6.93 -9.53 -5.22
N HIS A 99 7.53 -9.52 -6.42
CA HIS A 99 8.41 -10.59 -6.87
C HIS A 99 9.74 -10.59 -6.12
N TRP A 100 10.36 -9.42 -5.94
CA TRP A 100 11.66 -9.27 -5.30
C TRP A 100 11.64 -9.64 -3.81
N LEU A 101 10.62 -9.17 -3.08
CA LEU A 101 10.44 -9.44 -1.65
C LEU A 101 9.67 -10.72 -1.37
N GLN A 102 9.35 -11.48 -2.42
CA GLN A 102 8.59 -12.72 -2.35
C GLN A 102 7.30 -12.56 -1.54
N LEU A 103 6.58 -11.46 -1.77
CA LEU A 103 5.41 -11.08 -0.97
C LEU A 103 4.30 -12.14 -1.03
N TYR A 104 4.28 -12.96 -2.09
CA TYR A 104 3.42 -14.13 -2.23
C TYR A 104 3.61 -15.20 -1.13
N ARG A 105 4.72 -15.17 -0.39
CA ARG A 105 4.98 -16.09 0.74
C ARG A 105 4.32 -15.62 2.04
N TYR A 106 3.86 -14.37 2.08
CA TYR A 106 3.29 -13.75 3.28
C TYR A 106 1.80 -13.47 3.11
N ASN A 107 1.03 -13.68 4.18
CA ASN A 107 -0.38 -13.25 4.22
C ASN A 107 -0.45 -11.78 4.64
N THR A 108 -0.30 -10.88 3.67
CA THR A 108 -0.28 -9.42 3.92
C THR A 108 -1.63 -8.89 4.42
N VAL A 109 -2.73 -9.52 4.02
CA VAL A 109 -4.09 -9.14 4.46
C VAL A 109 -4.28 -9.45 5.94
N ASP A 110 -3.84 -10.64 6.38
CA ASP A 110 -3.89 -11.04 7.78
C ASP A 110 -2.96 -10.18 8.66
N ALA A 111 -1.75 -9.91 8.17
CA ALA A 111 -0.82 -9.01 8.86
C ALA A 111 -1.36 -7.58 9.01
N GLN A 112 -2.04 -7.05 7.99
CA GLN A 112 -2.70 -5.75 8.07
C GLN A 112 -3.88 -5.76 9.04
N ALA A 113 -4.71 -6.80 9.04
CA ALA A 113 -5.81 -6.94 9.98
C ALA A 113 -5.30 -6.98 11.44
N LYS A 114 -4.19 -7.70 11.68
CA LYS A 114 -3.54 -7.77 13.00
C LYS A 114 -2.91 -6.46 13.44
N PHE A 115 -2.32 -5.71 12.51
CA PHE A 115 -1.86 -4.36 12.78
C PHE A 115 -3.02 -3.44 13.19
N LEU A 116 -4.15 -3.49 12.48
CA LEU A 116 -5.34 -2.70 12.81
C LEU A 116 -5.95 -3.07 14.17
N GLU A 117 -5.99 -4.36 14.50
CA GLU A 117 -6.42 -4.87 15.80
C GLU A 117 -5.52 -4.36 16.93
N TRP A 118 -4.20 -4.47 16.77
CA TRP A 118 -3.22 -3.94 17.71
C TRP A 118 -3.33 -2.41 17.86
N TRP A 119 -3.44 -1.69 16.74
CA TRP A 119 -3.60 -0.24 16.73
C TRP A 119 -4.86 0.21 17.47
N GLN A 120 -5.96 -0.52 17.29
CA GLN A 120 -7.21 -0.26 18.00
C GLN A 120 -7.06 -0.42 19.52
N ASN A 121 -6.36 -1.46 19.99
CA ASN A 121 -6.12 -1.68 21.42
C ASN A 121 -5.23 -0.57 22.01
N LYS A 122 -4.17 -0.19 21.29
CA LYS A 122 -3.27 0.91 21.66
C LYS A 122 -4.01 2.26 21.74
N ALA A 123 -4.77 2.61 20.70
CA ALA A 123 -5.54 3.86 20.66
C ALA A 123 -6.71 3.89 21.66
N GLY A 124 -7.24 2.71 22.03
CA GLY A 124 -8.28 2.54 23.04
C GLY A 124 -7.76 2.56 24.49
N GLY A 125 -6.45 2.67 24.70
CA GLY A 125 -5.84 2.73 26.04
C GLY A 125 -5.83 1.39 26.80
N GLN A 126 -6.02 0.27 26.13
CA GLN A 126 -5.80 -1.06 26.71
C GLN A 126 -4.35 -1.47 26.40
N SER A 127 -3.43 -1.03 27.26
CA SER A 127 -2.05 -1.52 27.32
C SER A 127 -1.99 -2.92 27.90
#